data_AF-A0AAJ6QXB6-F1
#
_entry.id   AF-A0AAJ6QXB6-F1
#
_cell.length_a   1.000
_cell.length_b   1.000
_cell.length_c   1.000
_cell.angle_alpha   90.00
_cell.angle_beta   90.00
_cell.angle_gamma   90.00
#
_symmetry.space_group_name_H-M   'P 1'
#
loop_
_entity.id
_entity.type
_entity.pdbx_description
1 polymer ?
#
loop_
_entity_poly.entity_id
_entity_poly.type
_entity_poly.pdbx_seq_one_letter_code
_entity_poly.pdbx_strand_id
1 'polypeptide(L)'
;MSMKLGFRSFLLLFLLDFGRTEDQEIWCRNPDGKRVEWFVVYKVPKTAGPRPNSPRDSLDGSEYGYADSKTVKNSEAFVEGKNGIFSENGNPIAKSLTRLFQRQKARADRELTYIVYNDKPPPELSNSTSNGHTKGVVLFGARSGLWLVHSVPKFPENIFSGSYSFPSNARENGQSFICITMDSEELNTVAKHLRRQNPNMYASSAPPKIRSKYNELDLLLDKKYLRSQPYSLKDLIPAINGTVFTAFAKGGPLNKDIYSGVIAPALETDLYVESWRNGNGGRLPPDCFDKYKVTDIQKIALKVGKGTMQWSSSEDHSKWAVGDRGQWICLGSINRMLSQFKRGGETMCFQNLGVHQLFRSAMAEFTPCALQSSNPRGRSQVLEYIIERDEDEEHEKRKERHRDRRGRGRR
;
A
#
# COMPACT_ATOMS: atom_id res chain seq x y z
N MET A 1 80.83 -10.79 24.27
CA MET A 1 79.36 -10.61 24.25
C MET A 1 79.00 -9.80 23.00
N SER A 2 78.53 -10.47 21.96
CA SER A 2 78.16 -9.84 20.69
C SER A 2 76.70 -10.19 20.41
N MET A 3 75.80 -9.22 20.59
CA MET A 3 74.35 -9.40 20.42
C MET A 3 73.99 -9.40 18.94
N LYS A 4 73.45 -10.53 18.47
CA LYS A 4 72.87 -10.68 17.14
C LYS A 4 71.52 -9.94 17.08
N LEU A 5 71.42 -9.00 16.16
CA LEU A 5 70.20 -8.28 15.80
C LEU A 5 69.30 -9.19 14.97
N GLY A 6 68.19 -9.66 15.54
CA GLY A 6 67.19 -10.47 14.84
C GLY A 6 66.15 -9.59 14.17
N PHE A 7 66.17 -9.52 12.84
CA PHE A 7 65.09 -8.94 12.03
C PHE A 7 63.87 -9.88 12.10
N ARG A 8 62.83 -9.50 12.87
CA ARG A 8 61.52 -10.16 12.81
C ARG A 8 60.65 -9.43 11.79
N SER A 9 60.42 -10.10 10.67
CA SER A 9 59.48 -9.71 9.64
C SER A 9 58.06 -9.70 10.23
N PHE A 10 57.48 -8.52 10.44
CA PHE A 10 56.07 -8.36 10.78
C PHE A 10 55.27 -8.48 9.48
N LEU A 11 54.77 -9.70 9.21
CA LEU A 11 53.75 -9.92 8.19
C LEU A 11 52.43 -9.30 8.69
N LEU A 12 52.16 -8.05 8.31
CA LEU A 12 50.83 -7.46 8.48
C LEU A 12 49.86 -8.27 7.60
N LEU A 13 49.09 -9.17 8.21
CA LEU A 13 47.86 -9.67 7.60
C LEU A 13 46.88 -8.50 7.51
N PHE A 14 46.90 -7.78 6.39
CA PHE A 14 45.74 -7.05 5.94
C PHE A 14 44.66 -8.09 5.63
N LEU A 15 43.78 -8.35 6.60
CA LEU A 15 42.46 -8.90 6.30
C LEU A 15 41.77 -7.87 5.39
N LEU A 16 41.86 -8.10 4.10
CA LEU A 16 40.99 -7.50 3.11
C LEU A 16 39.56 -7.94 3.47
N ASP A 17 38.86 -7.10 4.23
CA ASP A 17 37.43 -7.23 4.45
C ASP A 17 36.72 -6.87 3.14
N PHE A 18 36.78 -7.81 2.20
CA PHE A 18 36.13 -7.72 0.91
C PHE A 18 34.62 -7.74 1.12
N GLY A 19 34.00 -6.55 1.15
CA GLY A 19 32.68 -6.31 0.58
C GLY A 19 31.49 -7.05 1.19
N ARG A 20 31.50 -7.37 2.50
CA ARG A 20 30.31 -7.83 3.21
C ARG A 20 29.74 -6.69 4.05
N THR A 21 28.62 -6.10 3.66
CA THR A 21 27.63 -5.55 4.62
C THR A 21 26.37 -5.00 3.95
N GLU A 22 26.46 -4.37 2.77
CA GLU A 22 25.33 -3.58 2.25
C GLU A 22 24.30 -4.35 1.38
N ASP A 23 24.63 -5.58 0.97
CA ASP A 23 23.75 -6.45 0.15
C ASP A 23 22.83 -7.33 0.98
N GLN A 24 23.05 -7.39 2.30
CA GLN A 24 22.26 -8.22 3.21
C GLN A 24 21.07 -7.47 3.82
N GLU A 25 21.06 -6.14 3.76
CA GLU A 25 20.12 -5.28 4.49
C GLU A 25 19.41 -4.32 3.53
N ILE A 26 18.11 -4.55 3.34
CA ILE A 26 17.20 -3.63 2.63
C ILE A 26 16.40 -2.84 3.66
N TRP A 27 16.25 -1.53 3.42
CA TRP A 27 15.62 -0.60 4.35
C TRP A 27 14.81 0.45 3.58
N CYS A 28 13.72 0.89 4.18
CA CYS A 28 13.15 2.19 3.88
C CYS A 28 14.18 3.28 4.21
N ARG A 29 14.30 4.27 3.33
CA ARG A 29 15.24 5.39 3.46
C ARG A 29 14.51 6.72 3.36
N ASN A 30 14.97 7.67 4.14
CA ASN A 30 14.47 9.03 4.11
C ASN A 30 15.06 9.84 2.92
N PRO A 31 14.61 11.09 2.69
CA PRO A 31 15.12 11.95 1.62
C PRO A 31 16.65 12.10 1.61
N ASP A 32 17.30 12.06 2.77
CA ASP A 32 18.76 12.17 2.89
C ASP A 32 19.48 10.80 2.75
N GLY A 33 18.75 9.74 2.38
CA GLY A 33 19.28 8.39 2.20
C GLY A 33 19.54 7.62 3.51
N LYS A 34 19.15 8.17 4.67
CA LYS A 34 19.33 7.51 5.97
C LYS A 34 18.25 6.44 6.18
N ARG A 35 18.62 5.34 6.82
CA ARG A 35 17.70 4.25 7.19
C ARG A 35 16.62 4.76 8.15
N VAL A 36 15.38 4.38 7.90
CA VAL A 36 14.22 4.65 8.75
C VAL A 36 13.39 3.39 8.92
N GLU A 37 12.75 3.25 10.07
CA GLU A 37 11.90 2.10 10.35
C GLU A 37 10.70 2.07 9.39
N TRP A 38 10.05 3.22 9.22
CA TRP A 38 8.95 3.39 8.27
C TRP A 38 8.90 4.85 7.81
N PHE A 39 8.25 5.07 6.66
CA PHE A 39 7.84 6.41 6.22
C PHE A 39 6.49 6.39 5.52
N VAL A 40 5.87 7.57 5.46
CA VAL A 40 4.69 7.88 4.67
C VAL A 40 5.02 9.03 3.70
N VAL A 41 4.53 8.90 2.47
CA VAL A 41 4.56 9.98 1.47
C VAL A 41 3.14 10.27 1.01
N TYR A 42 2.80 11.55 0.89
CA TYR A 42 1.56 12.01 0.27
C TYR A 42 1.89 12.97 -0.86
N LYS A 43 1.77 12.51 -2.10
CA LYS A 43 1.94 13.31 -3.31
C LYS A 43 0.66 14.09 -3.60
N VAL A 44 0.81 15.36 -3.95
CA VAL A 44 -0.28 16.33 -4.18
C VAL A 44 -0.70 16.29 -5.65
N PRO A 45 -2.00 16.45 -6.00
CA PRO A 45 -2.42 16.60 -7.40
C PRO A 45 -1.98 17.96 -7.96
N LYS A 46 -1.70 18.01 -9.27
CA LYS A 46 -1.30 19.26 -9.96
C LYS A 46 -2.33 20.39 -9.86
N THR A 47 -3.60 20.06 -9.61
CA THR A 47 -4.72 20.99 -9.53
C THR A 47 -4.97 21.54 -8.13
N ALA A 48 -4.19 21.11 -7.12
CA ALA A 48 -4.43 21.54 -5.75
C ALA A 48 -4.37 23.08 -5.60
N GLY A 49 -5.33 23.62 -4.86
CA GLY A 49 -5.47 25.05 -4.58
C GLY A 49 -4.36 25.59 -3.65
N PRO A 50 -4.19 26.92 -3.61
CA PRO A 50 -2.92 27.53 -3.24
C PRO A 50 -2.54 27.42 -1.76
N ARG A 51 -1.22 27.27 -1.54
CA ARG A 51 -0.51 27.55 -0.30
C ARG A 51 -0.68 29.03 0.08
N PRO A 52 -1.08 29.38 1.31
CA PRO A 52 -0.86 30.74 1.80
C PRO A 52 0.63 31.06 1.75
N ASN A 53 1.02 32.17 1.11
CA ASN A 53 2.39 32.73 1.07
C ASN A 53 3.44 32.04 0.15
N SER A 54 3.04 31.21 -0.82
CA SER A 54 3.95 30.85 -1.92
C SER A 54 3.62 31.73 -3.14
N PRO A 55 4.60 32.35 -3.83
CA PRO A 55 4.38 32.87 -5.18
C PRO A 55 3.70 31.80 -6.04
N ARG A 56 2.87 32.23 -7.00
CA ARG A 56 2.11 31.38 -7.94
C ARG A 56 3.01 30.53 -8.86
N ASP A 57 3.90 29.73 -8.30
CA ASP A 57 4.42 28.58 -9.02
C ASP A 57 3.26 27.58 -9.04
N SER A 58 2.63 27.45 -10.20
CA SER A 58 1.59 26.46 -10.45
C SER A 58 2.13 25.11 -10.01
N LEU A 59 1.43 24.44 -9.08
CA LEU A 59 1.78 23.07 -8.71
C LEU A 59 1.79 22.21 -9.98
N ASP A 60 2.83 21.42 -10.15
CA ASP A 60 2.97 20.55 -11.33
C ASP A 60 2.61 19.09 -11.00
N GLY A 61 2.19 18.83 -9.75
CA GLY A 61 1.82 17.51 -9.26
C GLY A 61 3.02 16.64 -8.89
N SER A 62 4.21 17.24 -8.79
CA SER A 62 5.43 16.61 -8.26
C SER A 62 5.59 16.78 -6.76
N GLU A 63 4.88 17.74 -6.17
CA GLU A 63 5.00 18.09 -4.76
C GLU A 63 4.50 16.96 -3.88
N TYR A 64 5.17 16.73 -2.75
CA TYR A 64 4.76 15.72 -1.80
C TYR A 64 5.10 16.12 -0.37
N GLY A 65 4.27 15.68 0.56
CA GLY A 65 4.56 15.67 1.98
C GLY A 65 5.24 14.35 2.39
N TYR A 66 6.12 14.44 3.37
CA TYR A 66 6.89 13.33 3.93
C TYR A 66 6.79 13.28 5.45
N ALA A 67 6.67 12.08 6.01
CA ALA A 67 6.80 11.83 7.45
C ALA A 67 7.45 10.47 7.67
N ASP A 68 8.28 10.34 8.71
CA ASP A 68 8.93 9.07 9.05
C ASP A 68 8.98 8.82 10.56
N SER A 69 9.42 7.60 10.90
CA SER A 69 9.69 7.15 12.27
C SER A 69 10.56 8.08 13.14
N LYS A 70 11.31 9.02 12.54
CA LYS A 70 12.24 9.93 13.24
C LYS A 70 11.74 11.37 13.32
N THR A 71 10.94 11.79 12.35
CA THR A 71 10.54 13.20 12.14
C THR A 71 9.14 13.49 12.64
N VAL A 72 8.25 12.49 12.71
CA VAL A 72 6.82 12.77 12.91
C VAL A 72 6.42 13.24 14.31
N LYS A 73 7.28 13.07 15.32
CA LYS A 73 6.93 13.39 16.72
C LYS A 73 6.54 14.87 16.83
N ASN A 74 5.28 15.13 17.18
CA ASN A 74 4.69 16.47 17.31
C ASN A 74 4.72 17.33 16.03
N SER A 75 4.65 16.69 14.86
CA SER A 75 4.59 17.41 13.57
C SER A 75 3.18 17.93 13.29
N GLU A 76 3.03 19.23 13.09
CA GLU A 76 1.77 19.87 12.68
C GLU A 76 1.54 19.86 11.16
N ALA A 77 2.58 19.53 10.39
CA ALA A 77 2.57 19.47 8.94
C ALA A 77 3.52 18.37 8.45
N PHE A 78 3.26 17.83 7.25
CA PHE A 78 4.22 16.98 6.58
C PHE A 78 5.49 17.77 6.25
N VAL A 79 6.65 17.12 6.34
CA VAL A 79 7.91 17.70 5.84
C VAL A 79 7.79 17.85 4.32
N GLU A 80 8.20 19.00 3.81
CA GLU A 80 8.19 19.24 2.37
C GLU A 80 9.22 18.36 1.65
N GLY A 81 8.76 17.63 0.64
CA GLY A 81 9.58 16.81 -0.21
C GLY A 81 10.58 17.64 -1.02
N LYS A 82 11.84 17.19 -1.07
CA LYS A 82 12.89 17.84 -1.88
C LYS A 82 12.75 17.43 -3.35
N ASN A 83 12.96 18.39 -4.27
CA ASN A 83 13.07 18.21 -5.74
C ASN A 83 11.89 17.54 -6.47
N GLY A 84 10.76 17.28 -5.79
CA GLY A 84 9.59 16.60 -6.36
C GLY A 84 9.73 15.08 -6.50
N ILE A 85 8.59 14.39 -6.57
CA ILE A 85 8.48 12.91 -6.55
C ILE A 85 9.03 12.22 -7.82
N PHE A 86 9.24 12.99 -8.89
CA PHE A 86 9.82 12.51 -10.15
C PHE A 86 11.35 12.48 -10.10
N SER A 87 11.97 13.23 -9.18
CA SER A 87 13.42 13.25 -9.04
C SER A 87 13.91 12.05 -8.25
N GLU A 88 15.09 11.54 -8.59
CA GLU A 88 15.81 10.55 -7.78
C GLU A 88 16.48 11.20 -6.55
N ASN A 89 16.88 12.47 -6.70
CA ASN A 89 17.61 13.20 -5.67
C ASN A 89 16.65 13.71 -4.61
N GLY A 90 16.89 13.32 -3.35
CA GLY A 90 16.03 13.72 -2.24
C GLY A 90 14.71 12.95 -2.14
N ASN A 91 14.52 11.87 -2.92
CA ASN A 91 13.27 11.13 -2.96
C ASN A 91 13.34 9.82 -2.13
N PRO A 92 12.55 9.69 -1.06
CA PRO A 92 12.61 8.53 -0.17
C PRO A 92 12.24 7.21 -0.87
N ILE A 93 11.34 7.24 -1.86
CA ILE A 93 10.93 6.06 -2.62
C ILE A 93 12.10 5.61 -3.51
N ALA A 94 12.71 6.54 -4.24
CA ALA A 94 13.87 6.26 -5.10
C ALA A 94 15.05 5.71 -4.29
N LYS A 95 15.34 6.30 -3.12
CA LYS A 95 16.40 5.83 -2.21
C LYS A 95 16.08 4.45 -1.61
N SER A 96 14.83 4.15 -1.31
CA SER A 96 14.43 2.86 -0.75
C SER A 96 14.47 1.74 -1.79
N LEU A 97 14.11 2.05 -3.04
CA LEU A 97 14.05 1.10 -4.14
C LEU A 97 15.31 1.10 -5.02
N THR A 98 16.39 1.76 -4.59
CA THR A 98 17.65 1.87 -5.37
C THR A 98 18.13 0.51 -5.88
N ARG A 99 18.06 -0.54 -5.05
CA ARG A 99 18.47 -1.91 -5.45
C ARG A 99 17.55 -2.52 -6.50
N LEU A 100 16.29 -2.13 -6.59
CA LEU A 100 15.36 -2.59 -7.62
C LEU A 100 15.59 -1.86 -8.96
N PHE A 101 15.95 -0.57 -8.93
CA PHE A 101 16.18 0.20 -10.15
C PHE A 101 17.59 0.03 -10.74
N GLN A 102 18.62 0.04 -9.90
CA GLN A 102 20.01 0.16 -10.35
C GLN A 102 20.76 -1.17 -10.48
N ARG A 103 20.25 -2.26 -9.88
CA ARG A 103 20.90 -3.58 -10.01
C ARG A 103 20.64 -4.18 -11.39
N GLN A 104 21.65 -4.85 -11.95
CA GLN A 104 21.42 -5.74 -13.09
C GLN A 104 20.46 -6.85 -12.69
N LYS A 105 19.46 -7.11 -13.55
CA LYS A 105 18.40 -8.10 -13.27
C LYS A 105 18.97 -9.48 -12.90
N ALA A 106 19.93 -10.00 -13.66
CA ALA A 106 20.52 -11.31 -13.41
C ALA A 106 21.18 -11.42 -12.03
N ARG A 107 21.71 -10.31 -11.49
CA ARG A 107 22.27 -10.26 -10.15
C ARG A 107 21.17 -10.12 -9.09
N ALA A 108 20.18 -9.26 -9.33
CA ALA A 108 19.02 -9.14 -8.45
C ALA A 108 18.30 -10.47 -8.26
N ASP A 109 18.11 -11.26 -9.33
CA ASP A 109 17.46 -12.58 -9.27
C ASP A 109 18.21 -13.59 -8.40
N ARG A 110 19.52 -13.44 -8.23
CA ARG A 110 20.37 -14.33 -7.42
C ARG A 110 20.50 -13.89 -5.96
N GLU A 111 20.39 -12.59 -5.69
CA GLU A 111 20.73 -11.99 -4.40
C GLU A 111 19.52 -11.48 -3.62
N LEU A 112 18.45 -11.07 -4.32
CA LEU A 112 17.31 -10.37 -3.73
C LEU A 112 16.04 -11.20 -3.84
N THR A 113 15.17 -11.06 -2.85
CA THR A 113 13.76 -11.42 -3.02
C THR A 113 13.00 -10.15 -3.35
N TYR A 114 12.28 -10.14 -4.47
CA TYR A 114 11.44 -9.02 -4.84
C TYR A 114 10.11 -9.50 -5.40
N ILE A 115 9.04 -8.77 -5.08
CA ILE A 115 7.71 -8.94 -5.65
C ILE A 115 7.18 -7.54 -5.96
N VAL A 116 6.95 -7.28 -7.24
CA VAL A 116 6.42 -6.03 -7.74
C VAL A 116 5.04 -6.31 -8.30
N TYR A 117 4.04 -5.66 -7.73
CA TYR A 117 2.65 -5.93 -8.06
C TYR A 117 1.84 -4.65 -8.22
N ASN A 118 0.95 -4.65 -9.21
CA ASN A 118 0.08 -3.51 -9.50
C ASN A 118 -1.10 -3.98 -10.35
N ASP A 119 -2.34 -3.68 -9.97
CA ASP A 119 -3.52 -4.05 -10.77
C ASP A 119 -3.63 -3.27 -12.09
N LYS A 120 -2.80 -2.24 -12.28
CA LYS A 120 -2.58 -1.56 -13.55
C LYS A 120 -1.06 -1.42 -13.77
N PRO A 121 -0.34 -2.48 -14.13
CA PRO A 121 1.12 -2.44 -14.30
C PRO A 121 1.51 -1.56 -15.50
N PRO A 122 2.81 -1.24 -15.68
CA PRO A 122 3.29 -0.66 -16.93
C PRO A 122 2.78 -1.46 -18.15
N PRO A 123 2.30 -0.80 -19.22
CA PRO A 123 1.64 -1.48 -20.35
C PRO A 123 2.46 -2.64 -20.95
N GLU A 124 3.77 -2.46 -21.05
CA GLU A 124 4.73 -3.43 -21.58
C GLU A 124 4.93 -4.67 -20.67
N LEU A 125 4.48 -4.61 -19.42
CA LEU A 125 4.57 -5.70 -18.43
C LEU A 125 3.20 -6.32 -18.09
N SER A 126 2.13 -5.90 -18.79
CA SER A 126 0.75 -6.31 -18.53
C SER A 126 0.41 -7.67 -19.14
N ASN A 127 0.89 -8.76 -18.53
CA ASN A 127 0.71 -10.12 -19.06
C ASN A 127 -0.32 -10.98 -18.29
N SER A 128 -1.05 -10.42 -17.31
CA SER A 128 -2.00 -11.20 -16.50
C SER A 128 -3.20 -10.39 -16.03
N THR A 129 -4.35 -11.05 -15.97
CA THR A 129 -5.59 -10.58 -15.35
C THR A 129 -5.75 -11.21 -13.97
N SER A 130 -5.12 -10.61 -12.95
CA SER A 130 -5.44 -10.93 -11.55
C SER A 130 -6.66 -10.12 -11.08
N ASN A 131 -7.32 -10.58 -10.02
CA ASN A 131 -8.51 -9.89 -9.49
C ASN A 131 -8.22 -8.90 -8.34
N GLY A 132 -6.99 -8.84 -7.80
CA GLY A 132 -6.66 -7.89 -6.73
C GLY A 132 -6.68 -6.43 -7.21
N HIS A 133 -7.14 -5.48 -6.38
CA HIS A 133 -6.91 -4.04 -6.53
C HIS A 133 -5.83 -3.60 -5.54
N THR A 134 -4.61 -3.99 -5.88
CA THR A 134 -3.48 -4.03 -4.96
C THR A 134 -2.23 -3.55 -5.68
N LYS A 135 -1.40 -2.76 -4.99
CA LYS A 135 -0.17 -2.19 -5.57
C LYS A 135 0.92 -2.03 -4.53
N GLY A 136 2.12 -2.46 -4.87
CA GLY A 136 3.25 -2.35 -3.97
C GLY A 136 4.51 -3.06 -4.44
N VAL A 137 5.52 -2.95 -3.59
CA VAL A 137 6.84 -3.55 -3.77
C VAL A 137 7.25 -4.22 -2.48
N VAL A 138 7.53 -5.52 -2.55
CA VAL A 138 8.24 -6.27 -1.53
C VAL A 138 9.68 -6.38 -2.00
N LEU A 139 10.65 -6.00 -1.16
CA LEU A 139 12.07 -6.08 -1.49
C LEU A 139 12.87 -6.48 -0.26
N PHE A 140 13.51 -7.65 -0.31
CA PHE A 140 14.19 -8.26 0.82
C PHE A 140 15.62 -8.64 0.44
N GLY A 141 16.55 -8.29 1.34
CA GLY A 141 17.87 -8.91 1.41
C GLY A 141 17.81 -10.13 2.32
N ALA A 142 18.98 -10.59 2.78
CA ALA A 142 19.06 -11.77 3.63
C ALA A 142 18.60 -11.55 5.08
N ARG A 143 18.74 -10.33 5.62
CA ARG A 143 18.46 -10.00 7.03
C ARG A 143 17.25 -9.10 7.21
N SER A 144 17.09 -8.11 6.35
CA SER A 144 15.97 -7.17 6.42
C SER A 144 15.37 -6.92 5.04
N GLY A 145 14.13 -6.44 5.05
CA GLY A 145 13.39 -6.08 3.87
C GLY A 145 12.45 -4.93 4.09
N LEU A 146 11.83 -4.50 3.01
CA LEU A 146 10.77 -3.53 3.03
C LEU A 146 9.52 -4.06 2.34
N TRP A 147 8.37 -3.56 2.81
CA TRP A 147 7.11 -3.63 2.10
C TRP A 147 6.61 -2.20 1.87
N LEU A 148 6.56 -1.79 0.61
CA LEU A 148 6.04 -0.51 0.16
C LEU A 148 4.64 -0.72 -0.43
N VAL A 149 3.60 -0.19 0.20
CA VAL A 149 2.23 -0.16 -0.35
C VAL A 149 1.95 1.23 -0.91
N HIS A 150 1.31 1.30 -2.08
CA HIS A 150 1.04 2.58 -2.73
C HIS A 150 -0.25 2.58 -3.56
N SER A 151 -0.62 3.75 -4.07
CA SER A 151 -1.83 3.90 -4.90
C SER A 151 -1.58 4.19 -6.38
N VAL A 152 -0.32 4.35 -6.78
CA VAL A 152 0.11 4.78 -8.12
C VAL A 152 -0.08 3.69 -9.20
N PRO A 153 -0.92 3.89 -10.22
CA PRO A 153 -0.96 3.02 -11.40
C PRO A 153 0.36 3.08 -12.18
N LYS A 154 0.75 1.99 -12.82
CA LYS A 154 1.96 1.85 -13.65
C LYS A 154 3.29 2.04 -12.91
N PHE A 155 3.29 2.15 -11.58
CA PHE A 155 4.51 2.23 -10.79
C PHE A 155 4.82 0.89 -10.10
N PRO A 156 6.11 0.53 -9.94
CA PRO A 156 7.28 1.11 -10.63
C PRO A 156 7.36 0.69 -12.11
N GLU A 157 7.75 1.63 -12.97
CA GLU A 157 8.10 1.39 -14.38
C GLU A 157 9.62 1.27 -14.54
N ASN A 158 10.14 0.77 -15.67
CA ASN A 158 11.59 0.72 -15.94
C ASN A 158 12.47 0.15 -14.80
N ILE A 159 11.99 -0.87 -14.07
CA ILE A 159 12.82 -1.53 -13.04
C ILE A 159 14.05 -2.20 -13.69
N PHE A 160 15.16 -2.28 -12.96
CA PHE A 160 16.45 -2.80 -13.45
C PHE A 160 17.04 -2.06 -14.68
N SER A 161 16.60 -0.83 -14.97
CA SER A 161 17.08 -0.02 -16.10
C SER A 161 18.27 0.90 -15.76
N GLY A 162 18.64 1.01 -14.49
CA GLY A 162 19.77 1.85 -14.03
C GLY A 162 19.37 3.18 -13.39
N SER A 163 18.12 3.63 -13.53
CA SER A 163 17.65 4.90 -12.95
C SER A 163 16.23 4.80 -12.38
N TYR A 164 15.91 5.67 -11.42
CA TYR A 164 14.56 5.82 -10.91
C TYR A 164 13.64 6.45 -11.97
N SER A 165 12.40 5.95 -12.04
CA SER A 165 11.35 6.45 -12.91
C SER A 165 10.02 6.52 -12.17
N PHE A 166 9.18 7.45 -12.60
CA PHE A 166 7.87 7.67 -12.00
C PHE A 166 6.85 8.03 -13.09
N PRO A 167 5.68 7.37 -13.14
CA PRO A 167 4.73 7.57 -14.24
C PRO A 167 4.30 9.03 -14.38
N SER A 168 4.49 9.62 -15.56
CA SER A 168 4.19 11.03 -15.83
C SER A 168 2.74 11.41 -15.55
N ASN A 169 1.81 10.50 -15.81
CA ASN A 169 0.38 10.70 -15.55
C ASN A 169 0.01 10.67 -14.04
N ALA A 170 0.94 10.32 -13.16
CA ALA A 170 0.70 10.39 -11.72
C ALA A 170 0.57 11.84 -11.22
N ARG A 171 0.98 12.85 -12.00
CA ARG A 171 0.80 14.29 -11.69
C ARG A 171 -0.66 14.66 -11.41
N GLU A 172 -1.58 14.02 -12.12
CA GLU A 172 -3.00 14.38 -12.13
C GLU A 172 -3.69 14.23 -10.76
N ASN A 173 -3.32 13.22 -9.98
CA ASN A 173 -4.07 12.86 -8.77
C ASN A 173 -3.20 12.82 -7.52
N GLY A 174 -3.79 13.08 -6.36
CA GLY A 174 -3.17 12.81 -5.07
C GLY A 174 -2.82 11.34 -4.93
N GLN A 175 -1.70 10.99 -4.29
CA GLN A 175 -1.28 9.59 -4.13
C GLN A 175 -0.55 9.38 -2.80
N SER A 176 -0.67 8.19 -2.24
CA SER A 176 -0.06 7.84 -0.97
C SER A 176 0.87 6.65 -1.08
N PHE A 177 1.88 6.64 -0.22
CA PHE A 177 2.81 5.53 -0.02
C PHE A 177 3.02 5.31 1.47
N ILE A 178 3.16 4.05 1.85
CA ILE A 178 3.70 3.65 3.15
C ILE A 178 4.81 2.62 2.91
N CYS A 179 5.97 2.85 3.50
CA CYS A 179 7.09 1.90 3.51
C CYS A 179 7.35 1.47 4.94
N ILE A 180 7.44 0.16 5.16
CA ILE A 180 7.86 -0.41 6.44
C ILE A 180 9.11 -1.28 6.25
N THR A 181 10.10 -1.11 7.13
CA THR A 181 11.27 -1.97 7.22
C THR A 181 11.05 -3.03 8.29
N MET A 182 11.25 -4.29 7.93
CA MET A 182 11.03 -5.43 8.81
C MET A 182 12.19 -6.43 8.72
N ASP A 183 12.27 -7.31 9.71
CA ASP A 183 13.16 -8.48 9.61
C ASP A 183 12.69 -9.40 8.48
N SER A 184 13.63 -10.11 7.86
CA SER A 184 13.38 -11.19 6.92
C SER A 184 12.39 -12.25 7.40
N GLU A 185 12.22 -12.44 8.71
CA GLU A 185 11.25 -13.37 9.30
C GLU A 185 9.80 -13.06 8.91
N GLU A 186 9.47 -11.77 8.71
CA GLU A 186 8.11 -11.34 8.34
C GLU A 186 7.75 -11.59 6.87
N LEU A 187 8.72 -11.97 6.04
CA LEU A 187 8.52 -12.20 4.60
C LEU A 187 7.43 -13.24 4.32
N ASN A 188 7.32 -14.29 5.15
CA ASN A 188 6.31 -15.32 4.98
C ASN A 188 4.89 -14.79 5.27
N THR A 189 4.75 -13.92 6.27
CA THR A 189 3.50 -13.22 6.60
C THR A 189 3.09 -12.30 5.44
N VAL A 190 4.02 -11.49 4.93
CA VAL A 190 3.77 -10.63 3.76
C VAL A 190 3.33 -11.46 2.54
N ALA A 191 4.01 -12.57 2.27
CA ALA A 191 3.65 -13.46 1.17
C ALA A 191 2.25 -14.06 1.33
N LYS A 192 1.87 -14.49 2.53
CA LYS A 192 0.52 -14.99 2.83
C LYS A 192 -0.56 -13.94 2.57
N HIS A 193 -0.29 -12.68 2.94
CA HIS A 193 -1.18 -11.54 2.66
C HIS A 193 -1.36 -11.35 1.16
N LEU A 194 -0.26 -11.33 0.39
CA LEU A 194 -0.33 -11.25 -1.07
C LEU A 194 -1.08 -12.45 -1.68
N ARG A 195 -0.89 -13.67 -1.17
CA ARG A 195 -1.66 -14.84 -1.63
C ARG A 195 -3.17 -14.68 -1.44
N ARG A 196 -3.61 -13.98 -0.38
CA ARG A 196 -5.02 -13.65 -0.14
C ARG A 196 -5.53 -12.59 -1.12
N GLN A 197 -4.71 -11.59 -1.42
CA GLN A 197 -5.07 -10.46 -2.30
C GLN A 197 -5.20 -10.88 -3.77
N ASN A 198 -4.52 -11.96 -4.19
CA ASN A 198 -4.42 -12.38 -5.59
C ASN A 198 -3.95 -11.22 -6.50
N PRO A 199 -2.75 -10.66 -6.23
CA PRO A 199 -2.20 -9.51 -6.93
C PRO A 199 -1.79 -9.83 -8.36
N ASN A 200 -1.67 -8.77 -9.17
CA ASN A 200 -1.04 -8.86 -10.48
C ASN A 200 0.46 -8.61 -10.30
N MET A 201 1.22 -9.68 -10.11
CA MET A 201 2.69 -9.63 -9.99
C MET A 201 3.30 -9.64 -11.39
N TYR A 202 3.95 -8.53 -11.76
CA TYR A 202 4.55 -8.35 -13.08
C TYR A 202 6.08 -8.48 -13.06
N ALA A 203 6.69 -8.47 -11.87
CA ALA A 203 8.08 -8.87 -11.68
C ALA A 203 8.23 -9.52 -10.31
N SER A 204 8.79 -10.72 -10.25
CA SER A 204 9.02 -11.41 -8.99
C SER A 204 10.16 -12.42 -9.09
N SER A 205 11.02 -12.46 -8.08
CA SER A 205 12.06 -13.48 -7.95
C SER A 205 12.42 -13.69 -6.48
N ALA A 206 12.96 -14.87 -6.18
CA ALA A 206 13.60 -15.17 -4.91
C ALA A 206 14.66 -16.26 -5.12
N PRO A 207 15.82 -16.20 -4.43
CA PRO A 207 16.82 -17.26 -4.51
C PRO A 207 16.25 -18.62 -4.04
N PRO A 208 16.68 -19.76 -4.61
CA PRO A 208 16.13 -21.08 -4.25
C PRO A 208 16.17 -21.40 -2.76
N LYS A 209 17.23 -20.96 -2.06
CA LYS A 209 17.37 -21.11 -0.61
C LYS A 209 16.31 -20.33 0.16
N ILE A 210 15.94 -19.14 -0.31
CA ILE A 210 14.89 -18.31 0.30
C ILE A 210 13.51 -18.91 0.04
N ARG A 211 13.25 -19.39 -1.18
CA ARG A 211 12.01 -20.13 -1.51
C ARG A 211 11.83 -21.36 -0.60
N SER A 212 12.89 -22.14 -0.41
CA SER A 212 12.87 -23.32 0.47
C SER A 212 12.65 -22.98 1.95
N LYS A 213 13.04 -21.77 2.40
CA LYS A 213 12.87 -21.31 3.78
C LYS A 213 11.45 -20.81 4.06
N TYR A 214 10.80 -20.16 3.09
CA TYR A 214 9.52 -19.47 3.28
C TYR A 214 8.44 -20.07 2.38
N ASN A 215 7.66 -21.00 2.92
CA ASN A 215 6.64 -21.74 2.17
C ASN A 215 5.54 -20.85 1.54
N GLU A 216 5.09 -19.80 2.25
CA GLU A 216 4.07 -18.89 1.70
C GLU A 216 4.63 -18.08 0.52
N LEU A 217 5.92 -17.72 0.56
CA LEU A 217 6.61 -17.08 -0.55
C LEU A 217 6.71 -18.02 -1.74
N ASP A 218 7.12 -19.27 -1.53
CA ASP A 218 7.23 -20.27 -2.60
C ASP A 218 5.89 -20.49 -3.29
N LEU A 219 4.82 -20.67 -2.50
CA LEU A 219 3.45 -20.81 -3.00
C LEU A 219 2.97 -19.55 -3.73
N LEU A 220 3.34 -18.36 -3.27
CA LEU A 220 3.01 -17.11 -3.95
C LEU A 220 3.68 -17.01 -5.31
N LEU A 221 4.98 -17.32 -5.40
CA LEU A 221 5.74 -17.28 -6.67
C LEU A 221 5.22 -18.33 -7.67
N ASP A 222 4.68 -19.44 -7.17
CA ASP A 222 3.93 -20.44 -7.95
C ASP A 222 2.49 -20.03 -8.27
N LYS A 223 2.06 -18.81 -7.89
CA LYS A 223 0.71 -18.27 -8.09
C LYS A 223 -0.40 -19.12 -7.45
N LYS A 224 -0.10 -19.82 -6.35
CA LYS A 224 -1.06 -20.62 -5.56
C LYS A 224 -1.78 -19.75 -4.53
N TYR A 225 -2.83 -19.07 -4.95
CA TYR A 225 -3.57 -18.11 -4.10
C TYR A 225 -4.52 -18.75 -3.08
N LEU A 226 -4.82 -18.02 -1.99
CA LEU A 226 -5.76 -18.45 -0.96
C LEU A 226 -7.20 -18.14 -1.40
N ARG A 227 -7.99 -19.19 -1.65
CA ARG A 227 -9.39 -19.09 -2.12
C ARG A 227 -10.43 -19.51 -1.09
N SER A 228 -10.03 -20.28 -0.07
CA SER A 228 -10.90 -20.75 1.02
C SER A 228 -11.01 -19.74 2.16
N GLN A 229 -11.95 -19.99 3.07
CA GLN A 229 -12.09 -19.23 4.31
C GLN A 229 -10.86 -19.41 5.24
N PRO A 230 -10.56 -18.43 6.11
CA PRO A 230 -11.22 -17.12 6.22
C PRO A 230 -10.89 -16.21 5.02
N TYR A 231 -11.88 -15.50 4.47
CA TYR A 231 -11.69 -14.67 3.26
C TYR A 231 -11.00 -13.33 3.51
N SER A 232 -10.71 -13.00 4.77
CA SER A 232 -9.85 -11.91 5.19
C SER A 232 -8.74 -12.43 6.10
N LEU A 233 -7.64 -11.69 6.15
CA LEU A 233 -6.51 -11.91 7.05
C LEU A 233 -6.26 -10.64 7.86
N LYS A 234 -5.83 -10.85 9.10
CA LYS A 234 -5.35 -9.82 10.03
C LYS A 234 -4.13 -10.40 10.73
N ASP A 235 -2.97 -9.81 10.51
CA ASP A 235 -1.74 -10.21 11.19
C ASP A 235 -1.00 -8.95 11.68
N LEU A 236 -0.27 -9.08 12.78
CA LEU A 236 0.63 -8.05 13.26
C LEU A 236 2.00 -8.24 12.61
N ILE A 237 2.58 -7.16 12.08
CA ILE A 237 3.89 -7.12 11.47
C ILE A 237 4.74 -6.13 12.28
N PRO A 238 5.66 -6.60 13.12
CA PRO A 238 6.61 -5.73 13.80
C PRO A 238 7.60 -5.15 12.78
N ALA A 239 7.71 -3.83 12.75
CA ALA A 239 8.83 -3.18 12.10
C ALA A 239 10.09 -3.29 12.96
N ILE A 240 11.26 -3.10 12.34
CA ILE A 240 12.56 -3.44 12.92
C ILE A 240 12.93 -2.70 14.21
N ASN A 241 12.24 -1.60 14.56
CA ASN A 241 12.46 -0.84 15.80
C ASN A 241 11.20 -0.80 16.71
N GLY A 242 10.27 -1.73 16.52
CA GLY A 242 9.15 -1.98 17.44
C GLY A 242 7.82 -1.30 17.10
N THR A 243 7.73 -0.46 16.05
CA THR A 243 6.41 -0.01 15.57
C THR A 243 5.66 -1.24 15.02
N VAL A 244 4.52 -1.57 15.61
CA VAL A 244 3.71 -2.71 15.17
C VAL A 244 2.65 -2.23 14.18
N PHE A 245 2.65 -2.83 12.99
CA PHE A 245 1.64 -2.62 11.96
C PHE A 245 0.63 -3.75 12.00
N THR A 246 -0.66 -3.45 11.91
CA THR A 246 -1.71 -4.41 11.62
C THR A 246 -1.93 -4.47 10.13
N ALA A 247 -1.52 -5.56 9.49
CA ALA A 247 -1.78 -5.80 8.07
C ALA A 247 -3.14 -6.46 7.90
N PHE A 248 -3.97 -5.87 7.03
CA PHE A 248 -5.24 -6.44 6.61
C PHE A 248 -5.17 -6.80 5.13
N ALA A 249 -5.70 -7.98 4.81
CA ALA A 249 -5.93 -8.39 3.43
C ALA A 249 -7.31 -9.00 3.29
N LYS A 250 -7.99 -8.75 2.16
CA LYS A 250 -9.17 -9.51 1.74
C LYS A 250 -8.94 -10.19 0.40
N GLY A 251 -9.62 -11.31 0.20
CA GLY A 251 -9.81 -11.92 -1.11
C GLY A 251 -11.15 -11.54 -1.71
N GLY A 252 -11.26 -11.63 -3.04
CA GLY A 252 -12.53 -11.40 -3.76
C GLY A 252 -13.74 -12.19 -3.23
N PRO A 253 -13.60 -13.46 -2.78
CA PRO A 253 -14.72 -14.21 -2.21
C PRO A 253 -15.33 -13.60 -0.94
N LEU A 254 -14.66 -12.66 -0.25
CA LEU A 254 -15.27 -11.96 0.89
C LEU A 254 -16.52 -11.17 0.47
N ASN A 255 -16.52 -10.60 -0.75
CA ASN A 255 -17.63 -9.84 -1.33
C ASN A 255 -18.20 -8.75 -0.39
N LYS A 256 -17.31 -8.05 0.34
CA LYS A 256 -17.65 -6.92 1.23
C LYS A 256 -16.68 -5.77 1.07
N ASP A 257 -17.05 -4.60 1.58
CA ASP A 257 -16.11 -3.51 1.81
C ASP A 257 -15.03 -3.95 2.82
N ILE A 258 -13.76 -3.65 2.56
CA ILE A 258 -12.69 -3.96 3.51
C ILE A 258 -12.79 -3.04 4.74
N TYR A 259 -13.20 -1.78 4.54
CA TYR A 259 -13.19 -0.78 5.61
C TYR A 259 -14.27 -1.09 6.65
N SER A 260 -15.55 -1.18 6.25
CA SER A 260 -16.63 -1.50 7.20
C SER A 260 -16.69 -2.98 7.58
N GLY A 261 -16.39 -3.89 6.64
CA GLY A 261 -16.52 -5.32 6.88
C GLY A 261 -15.35 -5.99 7.60
N VAL A 262 -14.17 -5.34 7.67
CA VAL A 262 -12.95 -5.93 8.25
C VAL A 262 -12.24 -4.96 9.19
N ILE A 263 -11.90 -3.76 8.73
CA ILE A 263 -10.98 -2.87 9.46
C ILE A 263 -11.67 -2.20 10.64
N ALA A 264 -12.80 -1.51 10.44
CA ALA A 264 -13.49 -0.79 11.51
C ALA A 264 -13.89 -1.72 12.68
N PRO A 265 -14.44 -2.93 12.44
CA PRO A 265 -14.71 -3.91 13.50
C PRO A 265 -13.46 -4.41 14.20
N ALA A 266 -12.36 -4.63 13.46
CA ALA A 266 -11.13 -5.14 14.04
C ALA A 266 -10.35 -4.11 14.86
N LEU A 267 -10.46 -2.82 14.51
CA LEU A 267 -9.82 -1.70 15.22
C LEU A 267 -10.75 -1.06 16.26
N GLU A 268 -12.02 -1.47 16.28
CA GLU A 268 -13.04 -1.00 17.20
C GLU A 268 -13.25 0.53 17.20
N THR A 269 -13.20 1.13 16.02
CA THR A 269 -13.38 2.57 15.83
C THR A 269 -14.12 2.88 14.55
N ASP A 270 -14.87 3.97 14.57
CA ASP A 270 -15.35 4.62 13.36
C ASP A 270 -14.16 5.03 12.49
N LEU A 271 -14.33 4.99 11.16
CA LEU A 271 -13.31 5.35 10.18
C LEU A 271 -13.79 6.51 9.28
N TYR A 272 -12.87 7.43 9.03
CA TYR A 272 -12.96 8.40 7.94
C TYR A 272 -12.02 7.94 6.82
N VAL A 273 -12.56 7.70 5.62
CA VAL A 273 -11.84 7.05 4.52
C VAL A 273 -11.70 8.00 3.34
N GLU A 274 -10.47 8.26 2.92
CA GLU A 274 -10.15 8.77 1.58
C GLU A 274 -9.86 7.58 0.68
N SER A 275 -10.53 7.52 -0.47
CA SER A 275 -10.18 6.61 -1.53
C SER A 275 -10.78 7.06 -2.86
N TRP A 276 -10.13 6.72 -3.97
CA TRP A 276 -10.69 6.97 -5.31
C TRP A 276 -12.10 6.39 -5.49
N ARG A 277 -13.09 7.29 -5.54
CA ARG A 277 -14.50 6.95 -5.73
C ARG A 277 -15.04 7.36 -7.10
N ASN A 278 -14.20 7.66 -8.09
CA ASN A 278 -14.66 7.96 -9.46
C ASN A 278 -14.48 6.80 -10.44
N GLY A 279 -14.31 5.58 -9.94
CA GLY A 279 -14.19 4.39 -10.78
C GLY A 279 -15.53 3.90 -11.33
N ASN A 280 -15.47 2.86 -12.16
CA ASN A 280 -16.67 2.15 -12.61
C ASN A 280 -17.28 1.31 -11.47
N GLY A 281 -18.59 1.08 -11.56
CA GLY A 281 -19.32 0.15 -10.72
C GLY A 281 -19.72 0.68 -9.34
N GLY A 282 -20.07 1.96 -9.25
CA GLY A 282 -20.83 2.53 -8.14
C GLY A 282 -20.02 2.95 -6.90
N ARG A 283 -20.20 4.21 -6.48
CA ARG A 283 -19.70 4.72 -5.19
C ARG A 283 -20.48 4.07 -4.06
N LEU A 284 -19.78 3.57 -3.04
CA LEU A 284 -20.45 3.08 -1.83
C LEU A 284 -20.93 4.28 -1.00
N PRO A 285 -22.14 4.26 -0.41
CA PRO A 285 -22.55 5.26 0.55
C PRO A 285 -21.76 5.13 1.87
N PRO A 286 -21.82 6.13 2.76
CA PRO A 286 -21.39 5.97 4.15
C PRO A 286 -22.05 4.75 4.79
N ASP A 287 -21.27 3.94 5.52
CA ASP A 287 -21.78 2.83 6.31
C ASP A 287 -22.08 3.35 7.72
N CYS A 288 -23.38 3.47 8.04
CA CYS A 288 -23.85 4.17 9.24
C CYS A 288 -24.66 3.27 10.18
N PHE A 289 -24.91 2.03 9.79
CA PHE A 289 -25.83 1.14 10.48
C PHE A 289 -25.11 0.05 11.29
N ASP A 290 -23.85 -0.21 10.97
CA ASP A 290 -23.00 -1.10 11.77
C ASP A 290 -22.55 -0.45 13.08
N LYS A 291 -22.02 -1.27 13.99
CA LYS A 291 -21.49 -0.84 15.30
C LYS A 291 -20.45 0.28 15.17
N TYR A 292 -19.65 0.24 14.11
CA TYR A 292 -18.65 1.24 13.78
C TYR A 292 -18.95 1.82 12.41
N LYS A 293 -18.98 3.15 12.33
CA LYS A 293 -19.34 3.88 11.12
C LYS A 293 -18.14 3.99 10.20
N VAL A 294 -18.39 3.97 8.89
CA VAL A 294 -17.36 4.25 7.87
C VAL A 294 -17.88 5.33 6.95
N THR A 295 -17.26 6.50 7.03
CA THR A 295 -17.63 7.70 6.26
C THR A 295 -16.53 8.07 5.29
N ASP A 296 -16.89 8.79 4.23
CA ASP A 296 -15.95 9.13 3.15
C ASP A 296 -15.51 10.59 3.21
N ILE A 297 -14.21 10.82 3.09
CA ILE A 297 -13.63 12.16 2.94
C ILE A 297 -14.04 12.72 1.57
N GLN A 298 -14.41 14.00 1.53
CA GLN A 298 -14.86 14.72 0.34
C GLN A 298 -13.84 15.75 -0.13
N LYS A 299 -13.13 16.40 0.81
CA LYS A 299 -12.08 17.37 0.52
C LYS A 299 -10.88 17.16 1.45
N ILE A 300 -9.69 17.33 0.89
CA ILE A 300 -8.42 17.23 1.59
C ILE A 300 -7.82 18.64 1.70
N ALA A 301 -7.26 18.98 2.87
CA ALA A 301 -6.44 20.17 3.12
C ALA A 301 -5.10 19.75 3.75
N LEU A 302 -4.14 19.36 2.90
CA LEU A 302 -2.87 18.81 3.34
C LEU A 302 -1.88 19.93 3.71
N LYS A 303 -1.43 19.95 4.96
CA LYS A 303 -0.34 20.82 5.41
C LYS A 303 1.02 20.21 5.03
N VAL A 304 1.79 20.93 4.22
CA VAL A 304 3.14 20.55 3.79
C VAL A 304 4.08 21.74 3.99
N GLY A 305 5.10 21.55 4.82
CA GLY A 305 5.98 22.64 5.24
C GLY A 305 5.16 23.75 5.90
N LYS A 306 5.29 24.98 5.37
CA LYS A 306 4.54 26.15 5.84
C LYS A 306 3.22 26.37 5.08
N GLY A 307 2.94 25.56 4.06
CA GLY A 307 1.79 25.73 3.19
C GLY A 307 0.68 24.73 3.48
N THR A 308 -0.54 25.06 3.05
CA THR A 308 -1.67 24.13 3.00
C THR A 308 -2.16 24.05 1.57
N MET A 309 -2.28 22.85 1.03
CA MET A 309 -2.80 22.61 -0.32
C MET A 309 -4.13 21.88 -0.21
N GLN A 310 -5.11 22.28 -1.01
CA GLN A 310 -6.48 21.77 -0.91
C GLN A 310 -6.98 21.23 -2.24
N TRP A 311 -7.71 20.11 -2.22
CA TRP A 311 -8.32 19.53 -3.41
C TRP A 311 -9.51 18.65 -3.05
N SER A 312 -10.30 18.30 -4.07
CA SER A 312 -11.42 17.37 -3.92
C SER A 312 -10.91 15.93 -3.85
N SER A 313 -11.57 15.06 -3.07
CA SER A 313 -11.37 13.60 -3.13
C SER A 313 -11.52 13.04 -4.56
N SER A 314 -12.25 13.76 -5.43
CA SER A 314 -12.37 13.39 -6.83
C SER A 314 -11.08 13.53 -7.64
N GLU A 315 -10.04 14.13 -7.08
CA GLU A 315 -8.72 14.33 -7.66
C GLU A 315 -7.65 13.56 -6.85
N ASP A 316 -8.08 12.59 -6.03
CA ASP A 316 -7.20 11.86 -5.12
C ASP A 316 -7.26 10.34 -5.34
N HIS A 317 -6.14 9.80 -5.80
CA HIS A 317 -5.92 8.37 -5.96
C HIS A 317 -5.36 7.72 -4.69
N SER A 318 -5.00 8.43 -3.64
CA SER A 318 -4.60 7.85 -2.36
C SER A 318 -5.69 6.94 -1.78
N LYS A 319 -5.30 6.09 -0.84
CA LYS A 319 -6.22 5.30 -0.03
C LYS A 319 -5.71 5.30 1.38
N TRP A 320 -6.39 6.03 2.24
CA TRP A 320 -6.06 6.09 3.64
C TRP A 320 -7.33 6.22 4.47
N ALA A 321 -7.24 5.75 5.72
CA ALA A 321 -8.30 5.93 6.69
C ALA A 321 -7.72 6.36 8.03
N VAL A 322 -8.46 7.19 8.75
CA VAL A 322 -8.15 7.54 10.14
C VAL A 322 -9.25 7.05 11.05
N GLY A 323 -8.85 6.45 12.17
CA GLY A 323 -9.76 6.13 13.25
C GLY A 323 -10.23 7.40 13.95
N ASP A 324 -11.52 7.49 14.24
CA ASP A 324 -12.05 8.54 15.13
C ASP A 324 -11.41 8.46 16.52
N ARG A 325 -11.15 7.24 17.00
CA ARG A 325 -10.46 6.95 18.26
C ARG A 325 -9.26 6.04 18.03
N GLY A 326 -8.44 5.89 19.07
CA GLY A 326 -7.32 4.93 19.09
C GLY A 326 -6.09 5.33 18.29
N GLN A 327 -6.03 6.56 17.75
CA GLN A 327 -4.87 7.09 17.01
C GLN A 327 -4.47 6.20 15.82
N TRP A 328 -5.46 5.57 15.17
CA TRP A 328 -5.24 4.66 14.05
C TRP A 328 -5.10 5.41 12.73
N ILE A 329 -4.07 5.06 11.96
CA ILE A 329 -3.93 5.47 10.56
C ILE A 329 -3.73 4.22 9.74
N CYS A 330 -4.46 4.14 8.65
CA CYS A 330 -4.46 3.06 7.71
C CYS A 330 -4.07 3.59 6.34
N LEU A 331 -3.13 2.95 5.64
CA LEU A 331 -2.78 3.25 4.26
C LEU A 331 -2.85 1.98 3.43
N GLY A 332 -3.42 2.07 2.23
CA GLY A 332 -3.65 0.90 1.39
C GLY A 332 -3.68 1.22 -0.08
N SER A 333 -4.28 0.30 -0.84
CA SER A 333 -4.39 0.38 -2.28
C SER A 333 -5.85 0.31 -2.77
N ILE A 334 -6.79 -0.14 -1.92
CA ILE A 334 -8.15 -0.54 -2.31
C ILE A 334 -9.19 0.58 -2.17
N ASN A 335 -9.94 0.80 -3.25
CA ASN A 335 -11.00 1.81 -3.30
C ASN A 335 -12.24 1.36 -2.52
N ARG A 336 -12.99 2.33 -2.00
CA ARG A 336 -14.33 2.14 -1.44
C ARG A 336 -15.41 2.27 -2.54
N MET A 337 -15.38 1.33 -3.48
CA MET A 337 -16.31 1.21 -4.60
C MET A 337 -16.96 -0.17 -4.60
N LEU A 338 -18.24 -0.27 -5.01
CA LEU A 338 -18.97 -1.54 -5.02
C LEU A 338 -18.29 -2.59 -5.94
N SER A 339 -17.73 -2.15 -7.07
CA SER A 339 -16.91 -3.00 -7.95
C SER A 339 -15.70 -3.66 -7.26
N GLN A 340 -15.25 -3.17 -6.10
CA GLN A 340 -14.13 -3.76 -5.34
C GLN A 340 -14.57 -4.85 -4.35
N PHE A 341 -15.86 -5.13 -4.18
CA PHE A 341 -16.32 -6.18 -3.27
C PHE A 341 -15.76 -7.55 -3.65
N LYS A 342 -15.79 -7.85 -4.95
CA LYS A 342 -15.32 -9.13 -5.53
C LYS A 342 -13.82 -9.13 -5.85
N ARG A 343 -13.07 -8.12 -5.40
CA ARG A 343 -11.63 -7.98 -5.66
C ARG A 343 -10.83 -8.13 -4.37
N GLY A 344 -9.63 -8.70 -4.48
CA GLY A 344 -8.71 -8.71 -3.34
C GLY A 344 -8.09 -7.33 -3.11
N GLY A 345 -7.52 -7.11 -1.93
CA GLY A 345 -6.78 -5.88 -1.64
C GLY A 345 -6.39 -5.77 -0.17
N GLU A 346 -5.61 -4.75 0.13
CA GLU A 346 -4.91 -4.59 1.40
C GLU A 346 -5.02 -3.20 1.99
N THR A 347 -4.80 -3.16 3.29
CA THR A 347 -4.59 -1.93 4.05
C THR A 347 -3.69 -2.24 5.24
N MET A 348 -2.74 -1.35 5.51
CA MET A 348 -1.81 -1.46 6.62
C MET A 348 -2.12 -0.36 7.61
N CYS A 349 -2.40 -0.73 8.85
CA CYS A 349 -2.79 0.19 9.91
C CYS A 349 -1.78 0.20 11.05
N PHE A 350 -1.58 1.33 11.72
CA PHE A 350 -0.73 1.43 12.91
C PHE A 350 -1.19 2.57 13.79
N GLN A 351 -0.82 2.51 15.07
CA GLN A 351 -1.10 3.57 16.03
C GLN A 351 0.09 4.53 16.07
N ASN A 352 -0.15 5.79 15.72
CA ASN A 352 0.88 6.83 15.83
C ASN A 352 0.22 8.20 15.97
N LEU A 353 0.38 8.84 17.12
CA LEU A 353 -0.25 10.14 17.38
C LEU A 353 0.11 11.20 16.33
N GLY A 354 1.39 11.30 15.94
CA GLY A 354 1.85 12.31 14.99
C GLY A 354 1.27 12.09 13.59
N VAL A 355 1.37 10.86 13.06
CA VAL A 355 0.78 10.54 11.74
C VAL A 355 -0.75 10.70 11.79
N HIS A 356 -1.39 10.32 12.90
CA HIS A 356 -2.82 10.45 13.08
C HIS A 356 -3.25 11.90 12.98
N GLN A 357 -2.56 12.79 13.69
CA GLN A 357 -2.82 14.22 13.65
C GLN A 357 -2.63 14.80 12.24
N LEU A 358 -1.56 14.43 11.53
CA LEU A 358 -1.31 14.87 10.16
C LEU A 358 -2.49 14.53 9.22
N PHE A 359 -2.97 13.29 9.26
CA PHE A 359 -4.09 12.85 8.40
C PHE A 359 -5.45 13.36 8.91
N ARG A 360 -5.66 13.41 10.22
CA ARG A 360 -6.91 13.90 10.81
C ARG A 360 -7.13 15.39 10.54
N SER A 361 -6.06 16.19 10.56
CA SER A 361 -6.09 17.60 10.16
C SER A 361 -6.19 17.79 8.65
N ALA A 362 -5.78 16.80 7.85
CA ALA A 362 -5.92 16.86 6.40
C ALA A 362 -7.36 16.62 5.93
N MET A 363 -8.22 16.00 6.74
CA MET A 363 -9.64 15.83 6.43
C MET A 363 -10.39 17.17 6.59
N ALA A 364 -10.58 17.88 5.47
CA ALA A 364 -11.27 19.18 5.47
C ALA A 364 -12.79 19.05 5.45
N GLU A 365 -13.30 18.08 4.68
CA GLU A 365 -14.73 17.79 4.57
C GLU A 365 -14.92 16.28 4.44
N PHE A 366 -15.97 15.73 5.04
CA PHE A 366 -16.36 14.32 4.91
C PHE A 366 -17.89 14.21 4.88
N THR A 367 -18.40 13.11 4.34
CA THR A 367 -19.84 12.85 4.31
C THR A 367 -20.30 12.32 5.68
N PRO A 368 -21.09 13.08 6.46
CA PRO A 368 -21.59 12.59 7.73
C PRO A 368 -22.65 11.51 7.51
N CYS A 369 -22.81 10.64 8.50
CA CYS A 369 -24.04 9.88 8.62
C CYS A 369 -25.20 10.86 8.86
N ALA A 370 -26.24 10.81 8.04
CA ALA A 370 -27.41 11.66 8.24
C ALA A 370 -27.93 11.49 9.68
N LEU A 371 -28.16 12.61 10.38
CA LEU A 371 -28.91 12.57 11.63
C LEU A 371 -30.26 11.94 11.31
N GLN A 372 -30.63 10.91 12.04
CA GLN A 372 -31.94 10.28 11.89
C GLN A 372 -33.00 11.34 12.21
N SER A 373 -33.54 12.02 11.19
CA SER A 373 -34.92 12.44 11.29
C SER A 373 -35.72 11.14 11.27
N SER A 374 -36.53 10.93 12.30
CA SER A 374 -37.44 9.81 12.43
C SER A 374 -38.38 9.77 11.21
N ASN A 375 -37.95 9.11 10.15
CA ASN A 375 -38.77 8.82 8.99
C ASN A 375 -38.47 7.39 8.53
N PRO A 376 -39.36 6.41 8.82
CA PRO A 376 -39.10 4.99 8.64
C PRO A 376 -38.96 4.54 7.16
N ARG A 377 -38.98 5.47 6.20
CA ARG A 377 -38.87 5.19 4.74
C ARG A 377 -37.44 5.20 4.19
N GLY A 378 -36.44 5.56 5.00
CA GLY A 378 -35.02 5.50 4.60
C GLY A 378 -34.40 4.11 4.63
N ARG A 379 -35.16 3.09 5.04
CA ARG A 379 -34.73 1.68 5.16
C ARG A 379 -34.58 0.96 3.80
N SER A 380 -34.90 1.65 2.71
CA SER A 380 -35.15 1.01 1.40
C SER A 380 -33.92 0.88 0.51
N GLN A 381 -33.15 1.91 0.20
CA GLN A 381 -32.31 1.83 -1.03
C GLN A 381 -31.13 0.83 -1.00
N VAL A 382 -30.46 0.64 0.14
CA VAL A 382 -29.34 -0.33 0.23
C VAL A 382 -29.89 -1.76 0.41
N LEU A 383 -31.00 -1.91 1.14
CA LEU A 383 -31.64 -3.20 1.33
C LEU A 383 -32.35 -3.65 0.04
N GLU A 384 -33.05 -2.75 -0.66
CA GLU A 384 -33.66 -2.98 -1.98
C GLU A 384 -32.58 -3.33 -3.01
N TYR A 385 -31.44 -2.62 -3.05
CA TYR A 385 -30.36 -2.99 -3.98
C TYR A 385 -29.74 -4.37 -3.67
N ILE A 386 -29.70 -4.79 -2.40
CA ILE A 386 -29.24 -6.12 -2.00
C ILE A 386 -30.30 -7.18 -2.32
N ILE A 387 -31.58 -6.89 -2.04
CA ILE A 387 -32.73 -7.78 -2.29
C ILE A 387 -32.94 -7.99 -3.80
N GLU A 388 -32.96 -6.94 -4.61
CA GLU A 388 -33.11 -7.02 -6.07
C GLU A 388 -31.99 -7.89 -6.69
N ARG A 389 -30.76 -7.83 -6.15
CA ARG A 389 -29.65 -8.63 -6.65
C ARG A 389 -29.67 -10.09 -6.19
N ASP A 390 -30.15 -10.36 -4.98
CA ASP A 390 -30.34 -11.73 -4.49
C ASP A 390 -31.49 -12.42 -5.26
N GLU A 391 -32.54 -11.68 -5.63
CA GLU A 391 -33.61 -12.15 -6.52
C GLU A 391 -33.11 -12.43 -7.95
N ASP A 392 -32.28 -11.56 -8.51
CA ASP A 392 -31.65 -11.77 -9.82
C ASP A 392 -30.71 -12.99 -9.85
N GLU A 393 -29.90 -13.19 -8.80
CA GLU A 393 -29.03 -14.38 -8.68
C GLU A 393 -29.85 -15.67 -8.48
N GLU A 394 -30.97 -15.63 -7.76
CA GLU A 394 -31.86 -16.79 -7.64
C GLU A 394 -32.59 -17.10 -8.96
N HIS A 395 -32.99 -16.07 -9.70
CA HIS A 395 -33.64 -16.19 -11.00
C HIS A 395 -32.72 -16.80 -12.06
N GLU A 396 -31.45 -16.40 -12.13
CA GLU A 396 -30.47 -17.04 -13.01
C GLU A 396 -30.18 -18.50 -12.60
N LYS A 397 -30.05 -18.79 -11.29
CA LYS A 397 -29.92 -20.17 -10.79
C LYS A 397 -31.16 -21.03 -11.09
N ARG A 398 -32.35 -20.45 -11.21
CA ARG A 398 -33.57 -21.16 -11.64
C ARG A 398 -33.57 -21.45 -13.13
N LYS A 399 -33.14 -20.50 -13.97
CA LYS A 399 -32.99 -20.71 -15.43
C LYS A 399 -31.99 -21.81 -15.75
N GLU A 400 -30.87 -21.86 -15.03
CA GLU A 400 -29.82 -22.86 -15.23
C GLU A 400 -30.31 -24.27 -14.86
N ARG A 401 -31.01 -24.40 -13.73
CA ARG A 401 -31.68 -25.66 -13.33
C ARG A 401 -32.76 -26.12 -14.32
N HIS A 402 -33.46 -25.18 -14.97
CA HIS A 402 -34.44 -25.51 -16.01
C HIS A 402 -33.80 -25.97 -17.32
N ARG A 403 -32.64 -25.42 -17.70
CA ARG A 403 -31.86 -25.88 -18.85
C ARG A 403 -31.32 -27.29 -18.63
N ASP A 404 -30.81 -27.60 -17.45
CA ASP A 404 -30.31 -28.93 -17.09
C ASP A 404 -31.40 -30.00 -17.11
N ARG A 405 -32.62 -29.67 -16.66
CA ARG A 405 -33.78 -30.58 -16.75
C ARG A 405 -34.21 -30.85 -18.19
N ARG A 406 -34.12 -29.86 -19.08
CA ARG A 406 -34.43 -30.04 -20.52
C ARG A 406 -33.33 -30.79 -21.28
N GLY A 407 -32.08 -30.73 -20.82
CA GLY A 407 -30.97 -31.49 -21.37
C GLY A 407 -31.00 -32.99 -21.02
N ARG A 408 -31.56 -33.35 -19.85
CA ARG A 408 -31.70 -34.77 -19.42
C ARG A 408 -32.93 -35.49 -20.00
N GLY A 409 -33.85 -34.78 -20.65
CA GLY A 409 -35.02 -35.37 -21.33
C GLY A 409 -34.81 -35.67 -22.83
N ARG A 410 -33.58 -35.53 -23.34
CA ARG A 410 -33.21 -35.79 -24.74
C ARG A 410 -32.03 -36.77 -24.88
N ARG A 411 -31.90 -37.70 -23.95
CA ARG A 411 -31.05 -38.88 -24.12
C ARG A 411 -31.89 -40.14 -24.06
#